data_AF-A0A4V6P973-F1
#
_entry.id   AF-A0A4V6P973-F1
#
_cell.length_a   1.000
_cell.length_b   1.000
_cell.length_c   1.000
_cell.angle_alpha   90.00
_cell.angle_beta   90.00
_cell.angle_gamma   90.00
#
_symmetry.space_group_name_H-M   'P 1'
#
loop_
_entity.id
_entity.type
_entity.pdbx_description
1 polymer ?
#
loop_
_entity_poly.entity_id
_entity_poly.type
_entity_poly.pdbx_seq_one_letter_code
_entity_poly.pdbx_strand_id
1 'polypeptide(L)' 'MSQCAEPGCGGTVDGGYCVLCGVAASSSPPPAPTSPNACAQPGCTGAVVDGYCDVCGSPPAPSVP' A
#
# COMPACT_ATOMS: atom_id res chain seq x y z
N MET A 1 19.49 8.42 -1.12
CA MET A 1 19.64 8.36 -2.59
C MET A 1 18.87 7.16 -3.09
N SER A 2 17.54 7.24 -3.13
CA SER A 2 16.72 6.12 -3.61
C SER A 2 16.61 6.23 -5.12
N GLN A 3 17.02 5.17 -5.81
CA GLN A 3 16.87 5.08 -7.26
C GLN A 3 15.42 4.74 -7.59
N CYS A 4 14.96 5.20 -8.74
CA CYS A 4 13.67 4.79 -9.28
C CYS A 4 13.64 3.27 -9.45
N ALA A 5 12.56 2.63 -8.97
CA ALA A 5 12.42 1.17 -8.98
C ALA A 5 12.10 0.59 -10.38
N GLU A 6 11.82 1.44 -11.36
CA GLU A 6 11.49 1.03 -12.72
C GLU A 6 12.74 0.71 -13.55
N PRO A 7 12.86 -0.53 -14.07
CA PRO A 7 13.94 -0.88 -14.98
C PRO A 7 13.81 -0.07 -16.28
N GLY A 8 14.71 0.89 -16.47
CA GLY A 8 14.73 1.81 -17.62
C GLY A 8 14.60 3.29 -17.25
N CYS A 9 14.20 3.62 -16.02
CA CYS A 9 14.20 5.00 -15.53
C CYS A 9 15.35 5.19 -14.53
N GLY A 10 16.54 5.57 -15.01
CA GLY A 10 17.78 5.69 -14.22
C GLY A 10 17.86 6.94 -13.32
N GLY A 11 16.76 7.36 -12.72
CA GLY A 11 16.63 8.61 -11.98
C GLY A 11 16.76 8.50 -10.46
N THR A 12 16.83 9.66 -9.80
CA THR A 12 16.77 9.81 -8.35
C THR A 12 15.36 10.22 -7.93
N VAL A 13 14.85 9.61 -6.85
CA VAL A 13 13.57 9.99 -6.24
C VAL A 13 13.74 11.29 -5.45
N ASP A 14 12.88 12.27 -5.69
CA ASP A 14 12.77 13.51 -4.91
C ASP A 14 11.29 13.75 -4.56
N GLY A 15 10.98 14.07 -3.31
CA GLY A 15 9.60 14.31 -2.87
C GLY A 15 8.62 13.12 -3.01
N GLY A 16 9.13 11.89 -3.17
CA GLY A 16 8.30 10.67 -3.35
C GLY A 16 7.92 10.36 -4.80
N TYR A 17 8.44 11.12 -5.75
CA TYR A 17 8.26 10.90 -7.19
C TYR A 17 9.60 10.86 -7.91
N CYS A 18 9.62 10.15 -9.02
CA CYS A 18 10.74 10.14 -9.95
C CYS A 18 10.62 11.32 -10.90
N VAL A 19 11.48 12.33 -10.72
CA VAL A 19 11.41 13.62 -11.42
C VAL A 19 11.58 13.49 -12.95
N LEU A 20 12.25 12.43 -13.42
CA LEU A 20 12.52 12.21 -14.85
C LEU A 20 11.35 11.58 -15.61
N CYS A 21 10.64 10.64 -14.99
CA CYS A 21 9.55 9.90 -15.63
C CYS A 21 8.16 10.32 -15.13
N GLY A 22 8.08 11.15 -14.07
CA GLY A 22 6.82 11.63 -13.49
C GLY A 22 6.01 10.54 -12.76
N VAL A 23 6.68 9.47 -12.35
CA VAL A 23 6.11 8.26 -11.76
C VAL A 23 6.28 8.28 -10.24
N ALA A 24 5.26 7.84 -9.50
CA ALA A 24 5.35 7.73 -8.05
C ALA A 24 6.36 6.65 -7.68
N ALA A 25 7.26 6.93 -6.73
CA ALA A 25 8.31 5.99 -6.32
C ALA A 25 7.77 4.70 -5.67
N SER A 26 6.47 4.68 -5.39
CA SER A 26 5.77 3.57 -4.80
C SER A 26 4.55 3.23 -5.65
N SER A 27 4.52 2.00 -6.14
CA SER A 27 3.28 1.27 -6.42
C SER A 27 2.53 0.96 -5.12
N SER A 28 2.35 1.94 -4.25
CA SER A 28 1.33 1.87 -3.21
C SER A 28 0.17 2.70 -3.76
N PRO A 29 -0.97 2.08 -4.10
CA PRO A 29 -2.21 2.84 -4.18
C PRO A 29 -2.32 3.66 -2.89
N PRO A 30 -2.91 4.88 -2.93
CA PRO A 30 -3.35 5.49 -1.69
C PRO A 30 -4.17 4.44 -0.92
N PRO A 31 -4.11 4.39 0.42
CA PRO A 31 -5.02 3.52 1.15
C PRO A 31 -6.43 3.89 0.69
N ALA A 32 -7.07 2.99 -0.07
CA ALA A 32 -8.50 3.07 -0.31
C ALA A 32 -9.14 3.18 1.08
N PRO A 33 -10.24 3.94 1.26
CA PRO A 33 -10.83 4.13 2.57
C PRO A 33 -11.07 2.73 3.14
N THR A 34 -10.23 2.35 4.10
CA THR A 34 -10.31 1.07 4.78
C THR A 34 -11.65 1.20 5.46
N SER A 35 -12.66 0.52 4.91
CA SER A 35 -13.87 0.30 5.69
C SER A 35 -13.36 -0.20 7.05
N PRO A 36 -13.86 0.29 8.19
CA PRO A 36 -13.31 -0.10 9.49
C PRO A 36 -13.31 -1.63 9.70
N ASN A 37 -14.09 -2.35 8.90
CA ASN A 37 -14.13 -3.81 8.82
C ASN A 37 -13.39 -4.43 7.62
N ALA A 38 -12.61 -3.70 6.82
CA ALA A 38 -11.88 -4.28 5.70
C ALA A 38 -10.52 -4.85 6.17
N CYS A 39 -10.16 -6.00 5.62
CA CYS A 39 -8.88 -6.65 5.88
C CYS A 39 -7.72 -5.77 5.40
N ALA A 40 -6.70 -5.56 6.25
CA ALA A 40 -5.54 -4.72 5.91
C ALA A 40 -4.49 -5.42 5.03
N GLN A 41 -4.71 -6.71 4.72
CA GLN A 41 -3.78 -7.48 3.92
C GLN A 41 -3.84 -7.07 2.45
N PRO A 42 -2.72 -6.67 1.83
CA PRO A 42 -2.71 -6.33 0.41
C PRO A 42 -3.12 -7.55 -0.42
N GLY A 43 -4.11 -7.35 -1.30
CA GLY A 43 -4.67 -8.41 -2.14
C GLY A 43 -5.72 -9.31 -1.46
N CYS A 44 -6.09 -9.06 -0.19
CA CYS A 44 -7.22 -9.73 0.44
C CYS A 44 -8.47 -8.85 0.40
N THR A 45 -9.55 -9.33 -0.20
CA THR A 45 -10.84 -8.62 -0.30
C THR A 45 -11.81 -8.97 0.83
N GLY A 46 -11.32 -9.66 1.88
CA GLY A 46 -12.11 -10.11 3.02
C GLY A 46 -12.46 -8.99 4.00
N ALA A 47 -13.37 -9.31 4.91
CA ALA A 47 -13.79 -8.46 6.00
C ALA A 47 -13.34 -9.03 7.35
N VAL A 48 -13.13 -8.13 8.30
CA VAL A 48 -12.79 -8.45 9.69
C VAL A 48 -14.07 -8.85 10.40
N VAL A 49 -14.16 -10.14 10.70
CA VAL A 49 -15.25 -10.80 11.46
C VAL A 49 -14.64 -11.37 12.73
N ASP A 50 -15.20 -11.03 13.89
CA ASP A 50 -14.70 -11.48 15.20
C ASP A 50 -13.20 -11.16 15.45
N GLY A 51 -12.72 -10.05 14.89
CA GLY A 51 -11.33 -9.62 15.04
C GLY A 51 -10.33 -10.32 14.12
N TYR A 52 -10.80 -11.12 13.16
CA TYR A 52 -9.97 -11.76 12.13
C TYR A 52 -10.60 -11.64 10.75
N CYS A 53 -9.78 -11.62 9.72
CA CYS A 53 -10.23 -11.58 8.34
C CYS A 53 -10.86 -12.93 7.95
N ASP A 54 -12.11 -12.95 7.48
CA ASP A 54 -12.88 -14.16 7.20
C ASP A 54 -12.28 -15.00 6.04
N VAL A 55 -11.67 -14.32 5.07
CA VAL A 55 -11.08 -14.96 3.89
C VAL A 55 -9.66 -15.45 4.16
N CYS A 56 -8.84 -14.59 4.77
CA CYS A 56 -7.39 -14.78 4.86
C CYS A 56 -6.88 -15.14 6.26
N GLY A 57 -7.72 -15.01 7.31
CA GLY A 57 -7.36 -15.27 8.71
C GLY A 57 -6.44 -14.22 9.35
N SER A 58 -6.07 -13.16 8.62
CA SER A 58 -5.19 -12.10 9.12
C SER A 58 -5.90 -11.14 10.08
N PRO A 59 -5.21 -10.60 11.10
CA PRO A 59 -5.80 -9.62 12.00
C PRO A 59 -6.10 -8.29 11.27
N PRO A 60 -7.05 -7.48 11.79
CA PRO A 60 -7.24 -6.11 11.33
C PRO A 60 -5.98 -5.27 11.54
N ALA A 61 -5.81 -4.21 10.75
CA ALA A 61 -4.77 -3.22 11.06
C ALA A 61 -5.00 -2.67 12.47
N PRO A 62 -3.94 -2.50 13.28
CA PRO A 62 -4.07 -1.81 14.55
C PRO A 62 -4.55 -0.39 14.26
N SER A 63 -5.76 -0.07 14.69
CA SER A 63 -6.28 1.29 14.68
C SER A 63 -5.47 2.10 15.69
N VAL A 64 -4.38 2.71 15.23
CA VAL A 64 -3.65 3.72 16.00
C VAL A 64 -4.46 5.02 15.95
N PRO A 65 -4.90 5.56 17.10
CA PRO A 65 -5.63 6.83 17.16
C PRO A 65 -4.74 8.04 16.84
#